data_AF-A0A925BM17-F1
#
_entry.id   AF-A0A925BM17-F1
#
_cell.length_a   1.000
_cell.length_b   1.000
_cell.length_c   1.000
_cell.angle_alpha   90.00
_cell.angle_beta   90.00
_cell.angle_gamma   90.00
#
_symmetry.space_group_name_H-M   'P 1'
#
loop_
_entity.id
_entity.type
_entity.pdbx_description
1 polymer ?
#
loop_
_entity_poly.entity_id
_entity_poly.type
_entity_poly.pdbx_seq_one_letter_code
_entity_poly.pdbx_strand_id
1 'polypeptide(L)'
;MTFTDQNSRRWFLPRGGFVSLMGILFLATGSVLANAAEQPVGFVNEVMPVLTKAGCNVGVCHAKAGGGQKGFQLSLLGFEPLEDFESLTKDGRNRRLFFGSPDRSLLLLKASGQMPHGGGVRLAASSEGYALLREWIRQGAAFDRETVPKLLSFEVQPARGSIKRGGEQQLKAIAKYSDGSVRDVTGMALYESNDKAMAEVSERGLVKISDIVGNVAVMVRYQAKVAVYSASVPLGSPVENLPSSKNFVDEYVFANLKALGIPPSAICDDATFLRRVTLDIGGRLPTEEESAAFLANKDEGKRDKVIDELLRSPDYADFFANKWTALLKNRRDDESDTVSNFAFHAWVRDSFLANKPYDQFVRELLAATGTVIGNPPVAWYKRVKEPKQQIEDVAQLFLGVRMQCAQCHHHPFERWSQDDYYSLTAFFSQVGRKPSG
;
A
#
# COMPACT_ATOMS: atom_id res chain seq x y z
N MET A 1 -36.80 -46.53 -18.49
CA MET A 1 -35.89 -46.87 -19.59
C MET A 1 -34.50 -47.00 -19.01
N THR A 2 -34.05 -48.25 -18.92
CA THR A 2 -32.79 -48.76 -18.36
C THR A 2 -31.76 -48.93 -19.48
N PHE A 3 -30.50 -48.57 -19.22
CA PHE A 3 -29.27 -49.07 -19.88
C PHE A 3 -28.10 -48.76 -18.91
N THR A 4 -27.58 -49.69 -18.07
CA THR A 4 -26.48 -50.67 -18.28
C THR A 4 -25.25 -50.08 -18.99
N ASP A 5 -24.12 -49.81 -18.33
CA ASP A 5 -23.04 -50.68 -17.78
C ASP A 5 -21.92 -51.03 -18.80
N GLN A 6 -20.69 -51.11 -18.27
CA GLN A 6 -19.43 -51.65 -18.80
C GLN A 6 -18.49 -50.75 -19.64
N ASN A 7 -17.32 -50.40 -19.06
CA ASN A 7 -16.10 -51.14 -19.40
C ASN A 7 -14.88 -50.74 -18.55
N SER A 8 -14.42 -51.69 -17.75
CA SER A 8 -13.08 -51.77 -17.17
C SER A 8 -12.08 -52.32 -18.20
N ARG A 9 -10.92 -51.68 -18.39
CA ARG A 9 -9.76 -52.35 -19.02
C ARG A 9 -8.46 -52.04 -18.29
N ARG A 10 -7.97 -53.10 -17.63
CA ARG A 10 -6.59 -53.31 -17.17
C ARG A 10 -5.63 -53.30 -18.35
N TRP A 11 -4.45 -52.70 -18.19
CA TRP A 11 -3.32 -52.91 -19.08
C TRP A 11 -2.23 -53.72 -18.38
N PHE A 12 -1.87 -54.81 -19.04
CA PHE A 12 -0.86 -55.79 -18.72
C PHE A 12 0.56 -55.22 -18.93
N LEU A 13 1.48 -55.60 -18.04
CA LEU A 13 2.92 -55.64 -18.31
C LEU A 13 3.25 -56.74 -19.32
N PRO A 14 4.33 -56.58 -20.10
CA PRO A 14 5.18 -57.73 -20.43
C PRO A 14 6.61 -57.53 -19.95
N ARG A 15 7.16 -58.62 -19.41
CA ARG A 15 8.58 -58.84 -19.11
C ARG A 15 9.34 -59.17 -20.40
N GLY A 16 10.61 -58.78 -20.43
CA GLY A 16 11.68 -59.62 -20.98
C GLY A 16 12.33 -59.12 -22.27
N GLY A 17 13.61 -58.76 -22.18
CA GLY A 17 14.47 -58.46 -23.33
C GLY A 17 15.84 -57.95 -22.90
N PHE A 18 16.66 -58.83 -22.33
CA PHE A 18 18.09 -58.59 -22.07
C PHE A 18 18.83 -58.45 -23.41
N VAL A 19 19.45 -57.30 -23.67
CA VAL A 19 20.56 -57.17 -24.62
C VAL A 19 21.67 -56.40 -23.94
N SER A 20 22.79 -57.10 -23.77
CA SER A 20 24.05 -56.61 -23.26
C SER A 20 24.73 -55.74 -24.34
N LEU A 21 25.03 -54.48 -24.03
CA LEU A 21 26.02 -53.71 -24.80
C LEU A 21 27.11 -53.22 -23.84
N MET A 22 28.30 -53.76 -24.08
CA MET A 22 29.55 -53.52 -23.37
C MET A 22 30.37 -52.49 -24.16
N GLY A 23 30.96 -51.51 -23.48
CA GLY A 23 31.97 -50.58 -24.02
C GLY A 23 31.41 -49.19 -24.36
N ILE A 24 32.06 -48.06 -24.06
CA ILE A 24 33.44 -47.78 -23.66
C ILE A 24 33.38 -46.55 -22.72
N LEU A 25 34.00 -46.67 -21.56
CA LEU A 25 34.19 -45.57 -20.61
C LEU A 25 35.39 -44.72 -21.09
N PHE A 26 35.14 -43.62 -21.79
CA PHE A 26 36.16 -42.60 -22.03
C PHE A 26 36.24 -41.70 -20.78
N LEU A 27 37.23 -41.98 -19.92
CA LEU A 27 37.73 -41.03 -18.93
C LEU A 27 38.49 -39.92 -19.65
N ALA A 28 37.76 -38.89 -20.10
CA ALA A 28 38.35 -37.61 -20.47
C ALA A 28 38.36 -36.71 -19.23
N THR A 29 39.45 -36.75 -18.46
CA THR A 29 39.79 -35.72 -17.47
C THR A 29 40.20 -34.46 -18.21
N GLY A 30 39.21 -33.75 -18.76
CA GLY A 30 39.35 -32.39 -19.25
C GLY A 30 38.69 -31.47 -18.25
N SER A 31 39.45 -30.95 -17.29
CA SER A 31 39.04 -29.82 -16.46
C SER A 31 38.87 -28.60 -17.35
N VAL A 32 37.68 -28.43 -17.92
CA VAL A 32 37.22 -27.16 -18.46
C VAL A 32 36.96 -26.28 -17.25
N LEU A 33 37.98 -25.52 -16.84
CA LEU A 33 37.75 -24.29 -16.09
C LEU A 33 36.97 -23.36 -17.03
N ALA A 34 35.65 -23.52 -17.03
CA ALA A 34 34.78 -22.48 -17.53
C ALA A 34 35.03 -21.28 -16.60
N ASN A 35 35.82 -20.32 -17.08
CA ASN A 35 35.74 -18.96 -16.55
C ASN A 35 34.27 -18.56 -16.68
N ALA A 36 33.52 -18.62 -15.60
CA ALA A 36 32.24 -17.95 -15.53
C ALA A 36 32.56 -16.48 -15.77
N ALA A 37 32.28 -15.98 -16.99
CA ALA A 37 32.40 -14.57 -17.27
C ALA A 37 31.64 -13.82 -16.18
N GLU A 38 32.31 -12.91 -15.47
CA GLU A 38 31.69 -12.13 -14.41
C GLU A 38 30.43 -11.48 -14.98
N GLN A 39 29.29 -11.77 -14.36
CA GLN A 39 28.02 -11.22 -14.80
C GLN A 39 28.10 -9.69 -14.67
N PRO A 40 27.70 -8.94 -15.72
CA PRO A 40 27.72 -7.49 -15.65
C PRO A 40 26.77 -7.01 -14.57
N VAL A 41 27.24 -6.08 -13.72
CA VAL A 41 26.41 -5.46 -12.69
C VAL A 41 25.58 -4.37 -13.36
N GLY A 42 24.26 -4.54 -13.37
CA GLY A 42 23.33 -3.57 -13.93
C GLY A 42 23.08 -2.39 -13.02
N PHE A 43 22.76 -1.24 -13.61
CA PHE A 43 22.50 -0.04 -12.84
C PHE A 43 21.11 -0.08 -12.17
N VAL A 44 20.08 -0.37 -12.95
CA VAL A 44 18.66 -0.39 -12.58
C VAL A 44 18.36 -1.53 -11.60
N ASN A 45 18.86 -2.73 -11.88
CA ASN A 45 18.47 -3.92 -11.12
C ASN A 45 19.37 -4.23 -9.92
N GLU A 46 20.62 -3.75 -9.92
CA GLU A 46 21.60 -4.07 -8.88
C GLU A 46 22.07 -2.81 -8.12
N VAL A 47 22.50 -1.75 -8.80
CA VAL A 47 23.01 -0.52 -8.15
C VAL A 47 21.91 0.29 -7.46
N MET A 48 20.78 0.51 -8.14
CA MET A 48 19.68 1.32 -7.60
C MET A 48 19.10 0.78 -6.29
N PRO A 49 18.78 -0.53 -6.17
CA PRO A 49 18.34 -1.10 -4.90
C PRO A 49 19.34 -0.89 -3.76
N VAL A 50 20.65 -0.95 -4.03
CA VAL A 50 21.68 -0.70 -3.01
C VAL A 50 21.61 0.74 -2.50
N LEU A 51 21.50 1.73 -3.40
CA LEU A 51 21.39 3.14 -3.01
C LEU A 51 20.09 3.41 -2.23
N THR A 52 18.98 2.79 -2.64
CA THR A 52 17.70 2.91 -1.93
C THR A 52 17.76 2.30 -0.54
N LYS A 53 18.30 1.09 -0.43
CA LYS A 53 18.45 0.40 0.86
C LYS A 53 19.38 1.14 1.82
N ALA A 54 20.47 1.72 1.30
CA ALA A 54 21.39 2.55 2.08
C ALA A 54 20.78 3.91 2.49
N GLY A 55 19.59 4.26 1.98
CA GLY A 55 18.93 5.53 2.25
C GLY A 55 19.61 6.72 1.56
N CYS A 56 20.37 6.51 0.49
CA CYS A 56 21.06 7.58 -0.23
C CYS A 56 20.07 8.52 -0.95
N ASN A 57 19.03 7.93 -1.55
CA ASN A 57 18.05 8.60 -2.41
C ASN A 57 16.70 8.83 -1.70
N VAL A 58 16.72 9.08 -0.39
CA VAL A 58 15.52 9.48 0.39
C VAL A 58 15.41 11.00 0.47
N GLY A 59 14.19 11.51 0.74
CA GLY A 59 13.88 12.95 0.72
C GLY A 59 14.66 13.81 1.72
N VAL A 60 15.26 13.21 2.75
CA VAL A 60 16.15 13.94 3.69
C VAL A 60 17.62 13.94 3.26
N CYS A 61 18.00 13.16 2.23
CA CYS A 61 19.38 13.01 1.74
C CYS A 61 19.50 13.56 0.31
N HIS A 62 19.94 12.76 -0.67
CA HIS A 62 20.21 13.23 -2.03
C HIS A 62 18.94 13.37 -2.88
N ALA A 63 17.80 12.86 -2.44
CA ALA A 63 16.50 13.15 -3.06
C ALA A 63 15.74 14.29 -2.40
N LYS A 64 16.46 15.18 -1.70
CA LYS A 64 15.87 16.37 -1.10
C LYS A 64 15.30 17.29 -2.20
N ALA A 65 14.05 17.70 -2.00
CA ALA A 65 13.39 18.67 -2.87
C ALA A 65 14.21 19.96 -3.00
N GLY A 66 14.28 20.51 -4.22
CA GLY A 66 15.05 21.73 -4.52
C GLY A 66 16.52 21.50 -4.86
N GLY A 67 16.91 20.31 -5.34
CA GLY A 67 18.23 20.08 -5.96
C GLY A 67 19.15 19.10 -5.23
N GLY A 68 18.62 18.24 -4.35
CA GLY A 68 19.41 17.30 -3.57
C GLY A 68 20.27 17.97 -2.49
N GLN A 69 21.49 17.47 -2.28
CA GLN A 69 22.42 18.02 -1.29
C GLN A 69 23.80 18.30 -1.89
N LYS A 70 24.28 19.53 -1.67
CA LYS A 70 25.64 19.97 -2.03
C LYS A 70 26.01 19.68 -3.49
N GLY A 71 25.04 19.89 -4.39
CA GLY A 71 25.20 19.67 -5.83
C GLY A 71 25.20 18.20 -6.25
N PHE A 72 24.71 17.30 -5.40
CA PHE A 72 24.44 15.90 -5.72
C PHE A 72 22.97 15.58 -5.49
N GLN A 73 22.27 15.21 -6.56
CA GLN A 73 20.85 14.92 -6.56
C GLN A 73 20.61 13.50 -7.06
N LEU A 74 19.73 12.80 -6.37
CA LEU A 74 19.16 11.54 -6.82
C LEU A 74 17.63 11.71 -6.86
N SER A 75 16.96 10.98 -7.74
CA SER A 75 15.53 10.81 -7.77
C SER A 75 15.06 10.16 -6.46
N LEU A 76 13.84 10.46 -6.02
CA LEU A 76 13.33 9.87 -4.79
C LEU A 76 13.19 8.35 -4.96
N LEU A 77 13.79 7.56 -4.06
CA LEU A 77 13.73 6.10 -4.04
C LEU A 77 14.19 5.39 -5.35
N GLY A 78 14.83 6.10 -6.27
CA GLY A 78 15.32 5.55 -7.53
C GLY A 78 14.25 5.45 -8.62
N PHE A 79 13.24 6.33 -8.60
CA PHE A 79 12.16 6.33 -9.59
C PHE A 79 12.57 6.80 -10.98
N GLU A 80 13.67 7.57 -11.12
CA GLU A 80 14.24 8.02 -12.39
C GLU A 80 15.67 7.51 -12.59
N PRO A 81 15.87 6.23 -12.97
CA PRO A 81 17.20 5.61 -13.01
C PRO A 81 18.17 6.28 -13.97
N LEU A 82 17.70 6.84 -15.08
CA LEU A 82 18.58 7.53 -16.03
C LEU A 82 19.16 8.81 -15.41
N GLU A 83 18.32 9.62 -14.75
CA GLU A 83 18.77 10.84 -14.07
C GLU A 83 19.74 10.51 -12.93
N ASP A 84 19.45 9.46 -12.15
CA ASP A 84 20.33 8.97 -11.08
C ASP A 84 21.69 8.53 -11.62
N PHE A 85 21.69 7.80 -12.73
CA PHE A 85 22.89 7.37 -13.40
C PHE A 85 23.74 8.57 -13.86
N GLU A 86 23.11 9.56 -14.49
CA GLU A 86 23.81 10.76 -14.94
C GLU A 86 24.35 11.59 -13.77
N SER A 87 23.61 11.71 -12.67
CA SER A 87 24.13 12.44 -11.51
C SER A 87 25.30 11.73 -10.82
N LEU A 88 25.34 10.40 -10.87
CA LEU A 88 26.46 9.62 -10.39
C LEU A 88 27.68 9.69 -11.31
N THR A 89 27.48 9.60 -12.63
CA THR A 89 28.56 9.37 -13.59
C THR A 89 29.05 10.64 -14.30
N LYS A 90 28.16 11.61 -14.56
CA LYS A 90 28.43 12.80 -15.40
C LYS A 90 28.56 14.09 -14.57
N ASP A 91 27.69 14.28 -13.58
CA ASP A 91 27.64 15.54 -12.83
C ASP A 91 28.94 15.84 -12.09
N GLY A 92 29.16 17.13 -11.81
CA GLY A 92 30.30 17.59 -11.02
C GLY A 92 31.65 17.29 -11.69
N ARG A 93 31.69 17.22 -13.02
CA ARG A 93 32.88 16.88 -13.83
C ARG A 93 33.39 15.46 -13.57
N ASN A 94 32.48 14.49 -13.50
CA ASN A 94 32.77 13.06 -13.27
C ASN A 94 33.53 12.78 -11.95
N ARG A 95 33.51 13.71 -10.98
CA ARG A 95 34.33 13.63 -9.76
C ARG A 95 33.92 12.51 -8.80
N ARG A 96 32.75 11.90 -9.00
CA ARG A 96 32.13 10.98 -8.03
C ARG A 96 32.66 9.56 -8.13
N LEU A 97 33.01 9.13 -9.34
CA LEU A 97 33.49 7.78 -9.64
C LEU A 97 34.92 7.84 -10.15
N PHE A 98 35.72 6.87 -9.75
CA PHE A 98 37.10 6.74 -10.20
C PHE A 98 37.36 5.31 -10.68
N PHE A 99 37.21 5.07 -11.98
CA PHE A 99 37.23 3.74 -12.58
C PHE A 99 38.56 2.99 -12.37
N GLY A 100 39.69 3.71 -12.43
CA GLY A 100 41.02 3.12 -12.26
C GLY A 100 41.35 2.68 -10.83
N SER A 101 40.60 3.16 -9.83
CA SER A 101 40.70 2.69 -8.45
C SER A 101 39.34 2.90 -7.78
N PRO A 102 38.39 1.96 -7.97
CA PRO A 102 37.01 2.10 -7.50
C PRO A 102 36.89 2.53 -6.04
N ASP A 103 37.72 1.98 -5.15
CA ASP A 103 37.76 2.29 -3.72
C ASP A 103 38.08 3.77 -3.39
N ARG A 104 38.64 4.53 -4.35
CA ARG A 104 38.89 5.98 -4.24
C ARG A 104 37.75 6.84 -4.77
N SER A 105 36.68 6.24 -5.28
CA SER A 105 35.49 6.96 -5.73
C SER A 105 34.87 7.71 -4.56
N LEU A 106 34.57 9.01 -4.73
CA LEU A 106 33.93 9.81 -3.67
C LEU A 106 32.61 9.18 -3.19
N LEU A 107 31.87 8.50 -4.08
CA LEU A 107 30.68 7.74 -3.73
C LEU A 107 30.97 6.74 -2.58
N LEU A 108 31.96 5.86 -2.77
CA LEU A 108 32.31 4.81 -1.81
C LEU A 108 32.96 5.39 -0.55
N LEU A 109 33.85 6.37 -0.70
CA LEU A 109 34.55 7.02 0.43
C LEU A 109 33.57 7.72 1.38
N LYS A 110 32.57 8.44 0.83
CA LYS A 110 31.55 9.12 1.63
C LYS A 110 30.55 8.14 2.23
N ALA A 111 30.09 7.16 1.46
CA ALA A 111 29.09 6.20 1.93
C ALA A 111 29.61 5.30 3.07
N SER A 112 30.89 4.92 3.03
CA SER A 112 31.54 4.09 4.05
C SER A 112 32.09 4.87 5.25
N GLY A 113 32.05 6.20 5.22
CA GLY A 113 32.61 7.05 6.28
C GLY A 113 34.13 7.19 6.27
N GLN A 114 34.83 6.64 5.26
CA GLN A 114 36.26 6.88 5.06
C GLN A 114 36.59 8.35 4.74
N MET A 115 35.58 9.12 4.31
CA MET A 115 35.62 10.57 4.19
C MET A 115 34.39 11.19 4.89
N PRO A 116 34.53 12.36 5.56
CA PRO A 116 33.41 12.99 6.26
C PRO A 116 32.17 13.19 5.39
N HIS A 117 31.05 12.65 5.84
CA HIS A 117 29.75 12.73 5.16
C HIS A 117 28.68 13.15 6.16
N GLY A 118 27.89 14.18 5.82
CA GLY A 118 26.88 14.73 6.72
C GLY A 118 25.76 13.75 7.06
N GLY A 119 25.52 12.76 6.19
CA GLY A 119 24.58 11.67 6.45
C GLY A 119 25.14 10.53 7.30
N GLY A 120 26.39 10.59 7.75
CA GLY A 120 27.06 9.48 8.44
C GLY A 120 27.40 8.30 7.51
N VAL A 121 27.73 7.16 8.12
CA VAL A 121 27.95 5.89 7.40
C VAL A 121 26.61 5.38 6.89
N ARG A 122 26.50 5.20 5.57
CA ARG A 122 25.30 4.67 4.89
C ARG A 122 25.52 3.30 4.27
N LEU A 123 26.77 2.98 3.95
CA LEU A 123 27.14 1.73 3.31
C LEU A 123 28.53 1.31 3.80
N ALA A 124 28.57 0.44 4.81
CA ALA A 124 29.83 -0.03 5.40
C ALA A 124 30.72 -0.71 4.33
N ALA A 125 32.04 -0.53 4.42
CA ALA A 125 32.99 -1.10 3.46
C ALA A 125 32.96 -2.65 3.40
N SER A 126 32.50 -3.30 4.47
CA SER A 126 32.31 -4.74 4.57
C SER A 126 30.95 -5.24 4.03
N SER A 127 30.07 -4.34 3.60
CA SER A 127 28.73 -4.71 3.15
C SER A 127 28.71 -5.26 1.72
N GLU A 128 27.75 -6.15 1.43
CA GLU A 128 27.51 -6.67 0.08
C GLU A 128 27.21 -5.54 -0.92
N GLY A 129 26.45 -4.52 -0.49
CA GLY A 129 26.15 -3.36 -1.34
C GLY A 129 27.39 -2.56 -1.69
N TYR A 130 28.36 -2.40 -0.77
CA TYR A 130 29.63 -1.75 -1.08
C TYR A 130 30.40 -2.53 -2.15
N ALA A 131 30.51 -3.85 -1.97
CA ALA A 131 31.19 -4.72 -2.93
C ALA A 131 30.53 -4.66 -4.32
N LEU A 132 29.21 -4.62 -4.38
CA LEU A 132 28.44 -4.50 -5.62
C LEU A 132 28.69 -3.16 -6.33
N LEU A 133 28.61 -2.04 -5.59
CA LEU A 133 28.89 -0.71 -6.18
C LEU A 133 30.34 -0.61 -6.67
N ARG A 134 31.28 -1.13 -5.88
CA ARG A 134 32.70 -1.19 -6.25
C ARG A 134 32.91 -1.97 -7.54
N GLU A 135 32.22 -3.10 -7.66
CA GLU A 135 32.28 -3.95 -8.85
C GLU A 135 31.68 -3.26 -10.08
N TRP A 136 30.51 -2.64 -9.95
CA TRP A 136 29.91 -1.82 -11.02
C TRP A 136 30.87 -0.71 -11.50
N ILE A 137 31.53 -0.01 -10.58
CA ILE A 137 32.53 1.02 -10.93
C ILE A 137 33.74 0.39 -11.63
N ARG A 138 34.22 -0.77 -11.15
CA ARG A 138 35.34 -1.51 -11.77
C ARG A 138 35.01 -1.92 -13.22
N GLN A 139 33.77 -2.30 -13.48
CA GLN A 139 33.26 -2.64 -14.81
C GLN A 139 33.01 -1.41 -15.71
N GLY A 140 33.34 -0.21 -15.25
CA GLY A 140 33.23 1.04 -16.02
C GLY A 140 31.93 1.81 -15.80
N ALA A 141 31.12 1.42 -14.82
CA ALA A 141 29.86 2.08 -14.45
C ALA A 141 28.94 2.35 -15.67
N ALA A 142 28.67 1.32 -16.46
CA ALA A 142 27.77 1.43 -17.60
C ALA A 142 26.31 1.54 -17.15
N PHE A 143 25.50 2.26 -17.93
CA PHE A 143 24.05 2.19 -17.82
C PHE A 143 23.55 0.92 -18.51
N ASP A 144 22.39 0.43 -18.06
CA ASP A 144 21.79 -0.76 -18.66
C ASP A 144 21.40 -0.55 -20.12
N ARG A 145 21.44 -1.65 -20.88
CA ARG A 145 20.89 -1.68 -22.24
C ARG A 145 19.36 -1.73 -22.18
N GLU A 146 18.69 -1.32 -23.24
CA GLU A 146 17.21 -1.38 -23.34
C GLU A 146 16.64 -2.79 -23.12
N THR A 147 17.45 -3.83 -23.35
CA THR A 147 17.09 -5.23 -23.16
C THR A 147 17.12 -5.67 -21.68
N VAL A 148 17.43 -4.78 -20.74
CA VAL A 148 17.46 -5.15 -19.32
C VAL A 148 16.06 -5.57 -18.85
N PRO A 149 15.93 -6.71 -18.14
CA PRO A 149 14.63 -7.15 -17.65
C PRO A 149 14.01 -6.13 -16.71
N LYS A 150 12.76 -5.74 -16.95
CA LYS A 150 11.99 -4.80 -16.13
C LYS A 150 11.30 -5.53 -14.99
N LEU A 151 11.30 -4.94 -13.79
CA LEU A 151 10.58 -5.49 -12.65
C LEU A 151 9.06 -5.42 -12.89
N LEU A 152 8.40 -6.58 -13.01
CA LEU A 152 6.96 -6.66 -13.23
C LEU A 152 6.19 -6.72 -11.90
N SER A 153 6.62 -7.59 -10.99
CA SER A 153 5.95 -7.81 -9.71
C SER A 153 6.92 -8.05 -8.58
N PHE A 154 6.50 -7.70 -7.37
CA PHE A 154 7.25 -7.86 -6.15
C PHE A 154 6.34 -8.40 -5.05
N GLU A 155 6.77 -9.43 -4.35
CA GLU A 155 6.01 -10.05 -3.25
C GLU A 155 6.93 -10.37 -2.07
N VAL A 156 6.35 -10.41 -0.87
CA VAL A 156 7.02 -10.88 0.35
C VAL A 156 6.34 -12.16 0.84
N GLN A 157 7.14 -13.14 1.23
CA GLN A 157 6.67 -14.42 1.73
C GLN A 157 7.22 -14.68 3.15
N PRO A 158 6.38 -15.12 4.10
CA PRO A 158 4.91 -15.08 4.01
C PRO A 158 4.39 -13.65 3.90
N ALA A 159 3.20 -13.44 3.32
CA ALA A 159 2.55 -12.13 3.27
C ALA A 159 1.82 -11.80 4.59
N ARG A 160 1.40 -12.82 5.33
CA ARG A 160 0.78 -12.71 6.65
C ARG A 160 1.28 -13.80 7.58
N GLY A 161 1.33 -13.51 8.88
CA GLY A 161 1.67 -14.52 9.88
C GLY A 161 1.04 -14.23 11.25
N SER A 162 1.01 -15.24 12.11
CA SER A 162 0.74 -15.07 13.53
C SER A 162 1.99 -15.46 14.29
N ILE A 163 2.55 -14.51 15.05
CA ILE A 163 3.81 -14.70 15.77
C ILE A 163 3.55 -14.42 17.25
N LYS A 164 3.99 -15.33 18.13
CA LYS A 164 3.96 -15.11 19.58
C LYS A 164 4.90 -13.97 19.98
N ARG A 165 4.65 -13.37 21.15
CA ARG A 165 5.59 -12.43 21.80
C ARG A 165 7.00 -13.03 21.90
N GLY A 166 8.02 -12.23 21.61
CA GLY A 166 9.42 -12.67 21.55
C GLY A 166 9.73 -13.64 20.39
N GLY A 167 8.76 -13.91 19.50
CA GLY A 167 8.95 -14.76 18.34
C GLY A 167 9.63 -14.03 17.19
N GLU A 168 10.14 -14.80 16.24
CA GLU A 168 10.82 -14.29 15.04
C GLU A 168 10.21 -14.89 13.77
N GLN A 169 10.28 -14.13 12.67
CA GLN A 169 9.85 -14.57 11.34
C GLN A 169 10.84 -14.08 10.30
N GLN A 170 11.43 -15.01 9.54
CA GLN A 170 12.23 -14.69 8.36
C GLN A 170 11.30 -14.39 7.18
N LEU A 171 11.48 -13.24 6.55
CA LEU A 171 10.80 -12.88 5.31
C LEU A 171 11.67 -13.20 4.10
N LYS A 172 11.04 -13.57 3.00
CA LYS A 172 11.67 -13.72 1.68
C LYS A 172 11.06 -12.71 0.72
N ALA A 173 11.89 -11.86 0.12
CA ALA A 173 11.46 -10.89 -0.88
C ALA A 173 11.72 -11.44 -2.28
N ILE A 174 10.69 -11.51 -3.11
CA ILE A 174 10.74 -12.17 -4.43
C ILE A 174 10.36 -11.16 -5.52
N ALA A 175 11.23 -11.01 -6.51
CA ALA A 175 11.05 -10.15 -7.67
C ALA A 175 10.83 -11.01 -8.93
N LYS A 176 9.83 -10.65 -9.75
CA LYS A 176 9.59 -11.27 -11.07
C LYS A 176 9.79 -10.24 -12.17
N TYR A 177 10.55 -10.61 -13.21
CA TYR A 177 10.97 -9.69 -14.27
C TYR A 177 10.32 -10.03 -15.62
N SER A 178 10.44 -9.11 -16.57
CA SER A 178 9.83 -9.19 -17.91
C SER A 178 10.38 -10.30 -18.80
N ASP A 179 11.56 -10.83 -18.48
CA ASP A 179 12.16 -12.00 -19.13
C ASP A 179 11.67 -13.33 -18.54
N GLY A 180 10.74 -13.29 -17.58
CA GLY A 180 10.23 -14.45 -16.85
C GLY A 180 11.13 -14.88 -15.68
N SER A 181 12.28 -14.24 -15.46
CA SER A 181 13.15 -14.59 -14.34
C SER A 181 12.51 -14.22 -12.99
N VAL A 182 12.79 -15.04 -11.99
CA VAL A 182 12.36 -14.84 -10.60
C VAL A 182 13.59 -14.83 -9.72
N ARG A 183 13.78 -13.75 -8.95
CA ARG A 183 14.97 -13.54 -8.11
C ARG A 183 14.59 -13.40 -6.64
N ASP A 184 15.38 -14.01 -5.77
CA ASP A 184 15.38 -13.68 -4.35
C ASP A 184 16.15 -12.37 -4.15
N VAL A 185 15.45 -11.36 -3.68
CA VAL A 185 16.00 -10.01 -3.47
C VAL A 185 15.98 -9.62 -1.99
N THR A 186 15.88 -10.60 -1.08
CA THR A 186 15.83 -10.40 0.38
C THR A 186 16.99 -9.55 0.89
N GLY A 187 18.20 -9.81 0.40
CA GLY A 187 19.40 -9.04 0.74
C GLY A 187 19.43 -7.61 0.17
N MET A 188 18.60 -7.29 -0.81
CA MET A 188 18.56 -5.98 -1.49
C MET A 188 17.32 -5.15 -1.16
N ALA A 189 16.28 -5.77 -0.59
CA ALA A 189 15.08 -5.06 -0.18
C ALA A 189 15.32 -4.19 1.07
N LEU A 190 14.54 -3.11 1.17
CA LEU A 190 14.43 -2.26 2.34
C LEU A 190 13.21 -2.67 3.16
N TYR A 191 13.37 -2.80 4.47
CA TYR A 191 12.33 -3.24 5.40
C TYR A 191 12.06 -2.16 6.44
N GLU A 192 10.78 -1.83 6.65
CA GLU A 192 10.36 -0.78 7.57
C GLU A 192 9.11 -1.24 8.35
N SER A 193 9.24 -1.38 9.67
CA SER A 193 8.09 -1.62 10.56
C SER A 193 7.30 -0.33 10.77
N ASN A 194 5.96 -0.41 10.71
CA ASN A 194 5.09 0.72 11.04
C ASN A 194 5.08 1.04 12.55
N ASP A 195 5.42 0.07 13.39
CA ASP A 195 5.57 0.22 14.83
C ASP A 195 6.82 -0.54 15.30
N LYS A 196 7.91 0.20 15.48
CA LYS A 196 9.21 -0.35 15.92
C LYS A 196 9.18 -0.82 17.39
N ALA A 197 8.26 -0.31 18.21
CA ALA A 197 8.12 -0.79 19.58
C ALA A 197 7.50 -2.19 19.60
N MET A 198 6.58 -2.48 18.66
CA MET A 198 5.96 -3.80 18.52
C MET A 198 6.83 -4.79 17.77
N ALA A 199 7.46 -4.39 16.66
CA ALA A 199 8.33 -5.25 15.87
C ALA A 199 9.52 -4.53 15.25
N GLU A 200 10.71 -5.11 15.43
CA GLU A 200 11.92 -4.72 14.72
C GLU A 200 12.14 -5.64 13.51
N VAL A 201 12.76 -5.10 12.47
CA VAL A 201 13.12 -5.88 11.27
C VAL A 201 14.58 -5.60 10.91
N SER A 202 15.34 -6.67 10.70
CA SER A 202 16.74 -6.58 10.27
C SER A 202 16.87 -6.25 8.78
N GLU A 203 18.07 -5.86 8.35
CA GLU A 203 18.37 -5.61 6.94
C GLU A 203 18.18 -6.83 6.04
N ARG A 204 18.15 -8.05 6.59
CA ARG A 204 17.89 -9.28 5.84
C ARG A 204 16.47 -9.81 6.01
N GLY A 205 15.54 -8.99 6.50
CA GLY A 205 14.12 -9.35 6.58
C GLY A 205 13.75 -10.30 7.72
N LEU A 206 14.62 -10.48 8.73
CA LEU A 206 14.24 -11.13 9.98
C LEU A 206 13.44 -10.16 10.85
N VAL A 207 12.15 -10.45 11.03
CA VAL A 207 11.23 -9.73 11.92
C VAL A 207 11.31 -10.33 13.31
N LYS A 208 11.43 -9.48 14.33
CA LYS A 208 11.40 -9.87 15.74
C LYS A 208 10.27 -9.13 16.44
N ILE A 209 9.39 -9.89 17.09
CA ILE A 209 8.28 -9.32 17.85
C ILE A 209 8.71 -9.08 19.29
N SER A 210 8.41 -7.89 19.80
CA SER A 210 8.62 -7.50 21.20
C SER A 210 7.54 -8.13 22.11
N ASP A 211 7.08 -7.39 23.11
CA ASP A 211 6.07 -7.81 24.09
C ASP A 211 4.67 -7.21 23.85
N ILE A 212 4.54 -6.26 22.93
CA ILE A 212 3.28 -5.60 22.58
C ILE A 212 2.41 -6.52 21.71
N VAL A 213 1.13 -6.63 22.06
CA VAL A 213 0.11 -7.41 21.34
C VAL A 213 -0.62 -6.55 20.32
N GLY A 214 -1.18 -7.17 19.27
CA GLY A 214 -1.94 -6.46 18.24
C GLY A 214 -1.53 -6.86 16.82
N ASN A 215 -1.69 -5.95 15.87
CA ASN A 215 -1.30 -6.15 14.47
C ASN A 215 -0.18 -5.18 14.11
N VAL A 216 0.90 -5.71 13.54
CA VAL A 216 2.03 -4.94 13.02
C VAL A 216 2.22 -5.21 11.53
N ALA A 217 2.64 -4.19 10.79
CA ALA A 217 2.92 -4.28 9.38
C ALA A 217 4.38 -3.90 9.10
N VAL A 218 5.07 -4.76 8.38
CA VAL A 218 6.40 -4.49 7.85
C VAL A 218 6.26 -4.20 6.36
N MET A 219 6.50 -2.96 5.99
CA MET A 219 6.63 -2.55 4.61
C MET A 219 7.95 -3.06 4.07
N VAL A 220 7.91 -3.66 2.88
CA VAL A 220 9.08 -4.12 2.16
C VAL A 220 9.12 -3.43 0.81
N ARG A 221 10.25 -2.80 0.49
CA ARG A 221 10.45 -2.09 -0.77
C ARG A 221 11.58 -2.72 -1.57
N TYR A 222 11.36 -2.82 -2.87
CA TYR A 222 12.40 -3.14 -3.83
C TYR A 222 12.13 -2.37 -5.13
N GLN A 223 13.09 -1.52 -5.52
CA GLN A 223 12.92 -0.53 -6.59
C GLN A 223 11.62 0.27 -6.41
N ALA A 224 10.83 0.41 -7.48
CA ALA A 224 9.56 1.13 -7.51
C ALA A 224 8.36 0.34 -6.95
N LYS A 225 8.57 -0.85 -6.38
CA LYS A 225 7.48 -1.71 -5.88
C LYS A 225 7.53 -1.83 -4.35
N VAL A 226 6.35 -1.96 -3.78
CA VAL A 226 6.12 -2.15 -2.34
C VAL A 226 5.29 -3.41 -2.13
N ALA A 227 5.68 -4.22 -1.14
CA ALA A 227 4.90 -5.31 -0.59
C ALA A 227 4.77 -5.09 0.93
N VAL A 228 3.78 -5.72 1.55
CA VAL A 228 3.55 -5.62 3.00
C VAL A 228 3.46 -7.01 3.58
N TYR A 229 4.24 -7.23 4.64
CA TYR A 229 4.05 -8.35 5.56
C TYR A 229 3.19 -7.88 6.73
N SER A 230 2.13 -8.61 7.07
CA SER A 230 1.31 -8.31 8.26
C SER A 230 1.43 -9.44 9.29
N ALA A 231 1.81 -9.11 10.51
CA ALA A 231 1.85 -10.05 11.63
C ALA A 231 0.78 -9.71 12.66
N SER A 232 0.02 -10.73 13.06
CA SER A 232 -0.81 -10.69 14.26
C SER A 232 -0.01 -11.24 15.44
N VAL A 233 0.07 -10.46 16.51
CA VAL A 233 0.69 -10.82 17.79
C VAL A 233 -0.44 -11.08 18.79
N PRO A 234 -0.80 -12.35 19.02
CA PRO A 234 -1.96 -12.66 19.85
C PRO A 234 -1.72 -12.29 21.31
N LEU A 235 -2.76 -11.80 21.98
CA LEU A 235 -2.82 -11.68 23.44
C LEU A 235 -2.70 -13.05 24.11
N GLY A 236 -3.26 -14.07 23.46
CA GLY A 236 -3.21 -15.46 23.91
C GLY A 236 -4.35 -15.84 24.86
N SER A 237 -5.36 -14.98 25.05
CA SER A 237 -6.57 -15.36 25.77
C SER A 237 -7.43 -16.29 24.91
N PRO A 238 -8.01 -17.36 25.48
CA PRO A 238 -8.87 -18.26 24.72
C PRO A 238 -10.16 -17.53 24.30
N VAL A 239 -10.49 -17.62 23.02
CA VAL A 239 -11.73 -17.07 22.43
C VAL A 239 -12.69 -18.23 22.21
N GLU A 240 -13.31 -18.69 23.29
CA GLU A 240 -14.19 -19.87 23.28
C GLU A 240 -15.60 -19.54 22.82
N ASN A 241 -16.10 -18.36 23.22
CA ASN A 241 -17.48 -17.95 22.98
C ASN A 241 -17.51 -16.70 22.11
N LEU A 242 -17.90 -16.87 20.85
CA LEU A 242 -18.21 -15.78 19.93
C LEU A 242 -19.72 -15.61 19.85
N PRO A 243 -20.25 -14.37 19.81
CA PRO A 243 -21.64 -14.13 19.45
C PRO A 243 -21.96 -14.70 18.08
N SER A 244 -23.25 -14.96 17.82
CA SER A 244 -23.69 -15.34 16.48
C SER A 244 -23.48 -14.17 15.52
N SER A 245 -22.81 -14.44 14.40
CA SER A 245 -22.63 -13.46 13.31
C SER A 245 -23.99 -13.04 12.75
N LYS A 246 -24.22 -11.73 12.61
CA LYS A 246 -25.43 -11.18 11.97
C LYS A 246 -25.19 -10.83 10.51
N ASN A 247 -23.94 -10.54 10.11
CA ASN A 247 -23.58 -10.19 8.75
C ASN A 247 -22.09 -10.49 8.47
N PHE A 248 -21.67 -10.30 7.23
CA PHE A 248 -20.29 -10.59 6.82
C PHE A 248 -19.22 -9.77 7.57
N VAL A 249 -19.56 -8.57 8.08
CA VAL A 249 -18.62 -7.74 8.87
C VAL A 249 -18.29 -8.44 10.18
N ASP A 250 -19.30 -9.00 10.85
CA ASP A 250 -19.10 -9.76 12.09
C ASP A 250 -18.18 -10.97 11.84
N GLU A 251 -18.30 -11.65 10.70
CA GLU A 251 -17.40 -12.76 10.34
C GLU A 251 -15.94 -12.33 10.30
N TYR A 252 -15.64 -11.19 9.67
CA TYR A 252 -14.29 -10.63 9.61
C TYR A 252 -13.80 -10.14 10.98
N VAL A 253 -14.67 -9.48 11.76
CA VAL A 253 -14.33 -9.01 13.11
C VAL A 253 -14.02 -10.19 14.03
N PHE A 254 -14.87 -11.21 14.05
CA PHE A 254 -14.71 -12.39 14.90
C PHE A 254 -13.50 -13.24 14.49
N ALA A 255 -13.23 -13.38 13.19
CA ALA A 255 -12.01 -14.02 12.71
C ALA A 255 -10.76 -13.29 13.21
N ASN A 256 -10.75 -11.95 13.17
CA ASN A 256 -9.63 -11.15 13.67
C ASN A 256 -9.49 -11.23 15.20
N LEU A 257 -10.59 -11.15 15.95
CA LEU A 257 -10.59 -11.32 17.41
C LEU A 257 -10.05 -12.70 17.81
N LYS A 258 -10.48 -13.76 17.13
CA LYS A 258 -9.98 -15.12 17.35
C LYS A 258 -8.48 -15.24 17.03
N ALA A 259 -8.03 -14.67 15.92
CA ALA A 259 -6.62 -14.66 15.53
C ALA A 259 -5.74 -13.91 16.55
N LEU A 260 -6.27 -12.84 17.15
CA LEU A 260 -5.58 -12.06 18.17
C LEU A 260 -5.76 -12.61 19.59
N GLY A 261 -6.59 -13.63 19.79
CA GLY A 261 -6.90 -14.13 21.13
C GLY A 261 -7.56 -13.07 22.01
N ILE A 262 -8.46 -12.25 21.45
CA ILE A 262 -9.19 -11.19 22.16
C ILE A 262 -10.65 -11.64 22.30
N PRO A 263 -11.11 -11.97 23.52
CA PRO A 263 -12.51 -12.30 23.74
C PRO A 263 -13.41 -11.10 23.44
N PRO A 264 -14.55 -11.29 22.74
CA PRO A 264 -15.49 -10.21 22.51
C PRO A 264 -16.13 -9.75 23.81
N SER A 265 -16.47 -8.47 23.89
CA SER A 265 -17.29 -7.94 24.98
C SER A 265 -18.68 -8.59 24.97
N ALA A 266 -19.28 -8.73 26.16
CA ALA A 266 -20.65 -9.22 26.28
C ALA A 266 -21.64 -8.32 25.52
N ILE A 267 -22.73 -8.93 25.04
CA ILE A 267 -23.84 -8.19 24.45
C ILE A 267 -24.42 -7.25 25.52
N CYS A 268 -24.47 -5.96 25.20
CA CYS A 268 -25.03 -4.97 26.12
C CYS A 268 -26.53 -5.13 26.33
N ASP A 269 -27.03 -4.65 27.46
CA ASP A 269 -28.45 -4.59 27.77
C ASP A 269 -29.22 -3.64 26.84
N ASP A 270 -30.54 -3.71 26.86
CA ASP A 270 -31.42 -2.97 25.95
C ASP A 270 -31.35 -1.45 26.15
N ALA A 271 -31.21 -0.96 27.39
CA ALA A 271 -31.12 0.48 27.64
C ALA A 271 -29.80 1.03 27.12
N THR A 272 -28.70 0.32 27.36
CA THR A 272 -27.37 0.66 26.81
C THR A 272 -27.38 0.61 25.29
N PHE A 273 -27.98 -0.43 24.70
CA PHE A 273 -28.11 -0.57 23.25
C PHE A 273 -28.87 0.62 22.63
N LEU A 274 -30.07 0.92 23.15
CA LEU A 274 -30.91 2.00 22.63
C LEU A 274 -30.17 3.34 22.68
N ARG A 275 -29.54 3.65 23.81
CA ARG A 275 -28.77 4.90 23.94
C ARG A 275 -27.66 5.00 22.90
N ARG A 276 -26.90 3.92 22.66
CA ARG A 276 -25.78 3.92 21.71
C ARG A 276 -26.28 4.05 20.27
N VAL A 277 -27.26 3.25 19.88
CA VAL A 277 -27.75 3.25 18.49
C VAL A 277 -28.43 4.57 18.11
N THR A 278 -29.18 5.20 19.03
CA THR A 278 -29.79 6.52 18.77
C THR A 278 -28.73 7.61 18.66
N LEU A 279 -27.65 7.57 19.45
CA LEU A 279 -26.52 8.50 19.32
C LEU A 279 -25.76 8.29 18.00
N ASP A 280 -25.50 7.05 17.64
CA ASP A 280 -24.68 6.71 16.47
C ASP A 280 -25.43 7.00 15.15
N ILE A 281 -26.73 6.69 15.09
CA ILE A 281 -27.55 6.85 13.90
C ILE A 281 -28.24 8.22 13.86
N GLY A 282 -28.90 8.63 14.93
CA GLY A 282 -29.70 9.87 15.00
C GLY A 282 -28.98 11.08 15.58
N GLY A 283 -27.78 10.93 16.15
CA GLY A 283 -27.02 12.06 16.69
C GLY A 283 -27.63 12.71 17.95
N ARG A 284 -28.59 12.03 18.60
CA ARG A 284 -29.29 12.50 19.81
C ARG A 284 -29.50 11.38 20.81
N LEU A 285 -30.00 11.72 21.99
CA LEU A 285 -30.48 10.74 22.96
C LEU A 285 -31.88 10.23 22.56
N PRO A 286 -32.26 8.99 22.95
CA PRO A 286 -33.64 8.54 22.81
C PRO A 286 -34.57 9.40 23.66
N THR A 287 -35.78 9.67 23.18
CA THR A 287 -36.79 10.36 23.99
C THR A 287 -37.30 9.45 25.11
N GLU A 288 -38.03 10.02 26.06
CA GLU A 288 -38.65 9.26 27.14
C GLU A 288 -39.64 8.22 26.58
N GLU A 289 -40.45 8.62 25.59
CA GLU A 289 -41.44 7.78 24.93
C GLU A 289 -40.80 6.63 24.14
N GLU A 290 -39.75 6.93 23.36
CA GLU A 290 -38.98 5.92 22.62
C GLU A 290 -38.36 4.89 23.58
N SER A 291 -37.80 5.36 24.69
CA SER A 291 -37.19 4.51 25.72
C SER A 291 -38.22 3.62 26.39
N ALA A 292 -39.35 4.18 26.83
CA ALA A 292 -40.42 3.43 27.46
C ALA A 292 -40.99 2.35 26.51
N ALA A 293 -41.25 2.72 25.25
CA ALA A 293 -41.76 1.81 24.23
C ALA A 293 -40.78 0.66 23.94
N PHE A 294 -39.50 0.96 23.74
CA PHE A 294 -38.48 -0.03 23.41
C PHE A 294 -38.21 -1.03 24.56
N LEU A 295 -38.19 -0.54 25.80
CA LEU A 295 -37.97 -1.38 26.98
C LEU A 295 -39.19 -2.26 27.30
N ALA A 296 -40.41 -1.77 27.03
CA ALA A 296 -41.63 -2.55 27.16
C ALA A 296 -41.77 -3.63 26.06
N ASN A 297 -41.21 -3.38 24.87
CA ASN A 297 -41.27 -4.31 23.74
C ASN A 297 -40.52 -5.62 24.03
N LYS A 298 -41.21 -6.76 23.84
CA LYS A 298 -40.69 -8.13 24.05
C LYS A 298 -40.37 -8.88 22.76
N ASP A 299 -40.53 -8.24 21.60
CA ASP A 299 -40.17 -8.81 20.31
C ASP A 299 -38.66 -9.09 20.25
N GLU A 300 -38.29 -10.32 19.85
CA GLU A 300 -36.90 -10.75 19.72
C GLU A 300 -36.13 -9.94 18.65
N GLY A 301 -36.83 -9.41 17.66
CA GLY A 301 -36.30 -8.58 16.57
C GLY A 301 -36.37 -7.07 16.83
N LYS A 302 -36.75 -6.62 18.04
CA LYS A 302 -36.92 -5.18 18.33
C LYS A 302 -35.68 -4.32 18.06
N ARG A 303 -34.47 -4.89 18.23
CA ARG A 303 -33.20 -4.19 17.97
C ARG A 303 -33.02 -3.87 16.49
N ASP A 304 -33.33 -4.82 15.62
CA ASP A 304 -33.23 -4.62 14.17
C ASP A 304 -34.29 -3.61 13.72
N LYS A 305 -35.51 -3.70 14.27
CA LYS A 305 -36.61 -2.75 13.98
C LYS A 305 -36.26 -1.31 14.35
N VAL A 306 -35.70 -1.07 15.55
CA VAL A 306 -35.34 0.30 15.95
C VAL A 306 -34.17 0.86 15.12
N ILE A 307 -33.21 0.03 14.70
CA ILE A 307 -32.17 0.44 13.74
C ILE A 307 -32.82 0.91 12.44
N ASP A 308 -33.74 0.12 11.92
CA ASP A 308 -34.49 0.36 10.70
C ASP A 308 -35.37 1.63 10.77
N GLU A 309 -35.98 1.90 11.92
CA GLU A 309 -36.74 3.12 12.19
C GLU A 309 -35.82 4.34 12.24
N LEU A 310 -34.69 4.25 12.96
CA LEU A 310 -33.69 5.32 13.05
C LEU A 310 -33.09 5.65 11.68
N LEU A 311 -32.74 4.66 10.86
CA LEU A 311 -32.21 4.87 9.50
C LEU A 311 -33.21 5.53 8.55
N ARG A 312 -34.51 5.42 8.81
CA ARG A 312 -35.58 6.09 8.04
C ARG A 312 -35.97 7.44 8.63
N SER A 313 -35.41 7.83 9.78
CA SER A 313 -35.77 9.06 10.48
C SER A 313 -35.15 10.31 9.83
N PRO A 314 -35.76 11.49 10.00
CA PRO A 314 -35.12 12.77 9.69
C PRO A 314 -33.82 12.99 10.46
N ASP A 315 -33.74 12.51 11.71
CA ASP A 315 -32.55 12.66 12.56
C ASP A 315 -31.31 12.02 11.94
N TYR A 316 -31.46 10.83 11.33
CA TYR A 316 -30.39 10.19 10.57
C TYR A 316 -29.92 11.06 9.41
N ALA A 317 -30.87 11.55 8.61
CA ALA A 317 -30.56 12.38 7.45
C ALA A 317 -29.84 13.68 7.86
N ASP A 318 -30.31 14.34 8.91
CA ASP A 318 -29.71 15.58 9.44
C ASP A 318 -28.31 15.32 10.02
N PHE A 319 -28.15 14.28 10.83
CA PHE A 319 -26.88 13.97 11.46
C PHE A 319 -25.80 13.55 10.46
N PHE A 320 -26.14 12.68 9.50
CA PHE A 320 -25.19 12.24 8.47
C PHE A 320 -24.93 13.33 7.44
N ALA A 321 -25.90 14.17 7.10
CA ALA A 321 -25.65 15.35 6.26
C ALA A 321 -24.61 16.28 6.88
N ASN A 322 -24.68 16.53 8.19
CA ASN A 322 -23.70 17.38 8.87
C ASN A 322 -22.28 16.77 8.80
N LYS A 323 -22.15 15.45 8.98
CA LYS A 323 -20.85 14.76 8.83
C LYS A 323 -20.31 14.86 7.40
N TRP A 324 -21.15 14.57 6.41
CA TRP A 324 -20.76 14.52 5.01
C TRP A 324 -20.49 15.89 4.40
N THR A 325 -21.27 16.90 4.77
CA THR A 325 -21.07 18.28 4.30
C THR A 325 -19.75 18.85 4.78
N ALA A 326 -19.29 18.48 5.99
CA ALA A 326 -17.94 18.81 6.46
C ALA A 326 -16.84 18.16 5.60
N LEU A 327 -16.98 16.85 5.28
CA LEU A 327 -16.05 16.13 4.42
C LEU A 327 -16.03 16.68 2.98
N LEU A 328 -17.20 17.10 2.48
CA LEU A 328 -17.38 17.70 1.16
C LEU A 328 -17.09 19.21 1.15
N LYS A 329 -16.45 19.73 2.20
CA LYS A 329 -15.99 21.13 2.31
C LYS A 329 -17.10 22.16 2.09
N ASN A 330 -18.35 21.82 2.42
CA ASN A 330 -19.46 22.75 2.38
C ASN A 330 -19.31 23.77 3.51
N ARG A 331 -18.80 24.95 3.19
CA ARG A 331 -18.59 26.04 4.15
C ARG A 331 -18.90 27.38 3.51
N ARG A 332 -19.31 28.34 4.32
CA ARG A 332 -19.62 29.72 3.91
C ARG A 332 -18.42 30.61 4.22
N ASP A 333 -17.70 31.07 3.20
CA ASP A 333 -16.64 32.08 3.39
C ASP A 333 -17.20 33.50 3.26
N ASP A 334 -18.14 33.69 2.32
CA ASP A 334 -18.75 34.99 2.02
C ASP A 334 -20.28 34.93 2.06
N GLU A 335 -20.97 36.09 2.07
CA GLU A 335 -22.43 36.13 2.01
C GLU A 335 -23.02 35.47 0.75
N SER A 336 -22.30 35.57 -0.37
CA SER A 336 -22.69 34.98 -1.66
C SER A 336 -22.73 33.44 -1.66
N ASP A 337 -22.16 32.78 -0.64
CA ASP A 337 -22.17 31.33 -0.50
C ASP A 337 -23.44 30.78 0.14
N THR A 338 -24.27 31.64 0.77
CA THR A 338 -25.44 31.24 1.56
C THR A 338 -26.37 30.31 0.80
N VAL A 339 -26.80 30.72 -0.39
CA VAL A 339 -27.74 29.93 -1.22
C VAL A 339 -27.10 28.59 -1.61
N SER A 340 -25.83 28.62 -2.05
CA SER A 340 -25.12 27.39 -2.44
C SER A 340 -24.91 26.42 -1.29
N ASN A 341 -24.62 26.94 -0.10
CA ASN A 341 -24.35 26.16 1.09
C ASN A 341 -25.61 25.41 1.55
N PHE A 342 -26.75 26.11 1.63
CA PHE A 342 -28.04 25.51 2.00
C PHE A 342 -28.54 24.53 0.95
N ALA A 343 -28.49 24.88 -0.34
CA ALA A 343 -28.92 23.99 -1.41
C ALA A 343 -28.10 22.69 -1.43
N PHE A 344 -26.79 22.79 -1.24
CA PHE A 344 -25.93 21.61 -1.21
C PHE A 344 -26.15 20.76 0.05
N HIS A 345 -26.30 21.38 1.23
CA HIS A 345 -26.65 20.66 2.46
C HIS A 345 -27.99 19.92 2.30
N ALA A 346 -29.02 20.59 1.79
CA ALA A 346 -30.33 19.99 1.54
C ALA A 346 -30.22 18.79 0.60
N TRP A 347 -29.46 18.88 -0.50
CA TRP A 347 -29.24 17.73 -1.39
C TRP A 347 -28.54 16.56 -0.70
N VAL A 348 -27.53 16.81 0.14
CA VAL A 348 -26.86 15.74 0.91
C VAL A 348 -27.86 15.09 1.88
N ARG A 349 -28.60 15.91 2.64
CA ARG A 349 -29.63 15.46 3.58
C ARG A 349 -30.70 14.62 2.90
N ASP A 350 -31.27 15.11 1.81
CA ASP A 350 -32.32 14.41 1.07
C ASP A 350 -31.78 13.12 0.45
N SER A 351 -30.50 13.07 0.07
CA SER A 351 -29.85 11.83 -0.38
C SER A 351 -29.80 10.77 0.73
N PHE A 352 -29.50 11.15 1.96
CA PHE A 352 -29.55 10.22 3.10
C PHE A 352 -30.99 9.82 3.46
N LEU A 353 -31.92 10.78 3.48
CA LEU A 353 -33.32 10.50 3.78
C LEU A 353 -33.96 9.53 2.78
N ALA A 354 -33.63 9.68 1.49
CA ALA A 354 -34.08 8.79 0.44
C ALA A 354 -33.31 7.45 0.39
N ASN A 355 -32.35 7.22 1.29
CA ASN A 355 -31.44 6.07 1.28
C ASN A 355 -30.79 5.86 -0.11
N LYS A 356 -30.27 6.94 -0.70
CA LYS A 356 -29.67 6.93 -2.03
C LYS A 356 -28.48 5.96 -2.08
N PRO A 357 -28.39 5.07 -3.08
CA PRO A 357 -27.23 4.21 -3.27
C PRO A 357 -25.93 5.01 -3.32
N TYR A 358 -24.89 4.51 -2.66
CA TYR A 358 -23.61 5.20 -2.56
C TYR A 358 -23.00 5.51 -3.94
N ASP A 359 -23.05 4.56 -4.89
CA ASP A 359 -22.53 4.79 -6.24
C ASP A 359 -23.28 5.91 -6.96
N GLN A 360 -24.60 6.02 -6.74
CA GLN A 360 -25.42 7.09 -7.29
C GLN A 360 -25.08 8.43 -6.64
N PHE A 361 -24.94 8.50 -5.32
CA PHE A 361 -24.54 9.71 -4.61
C PHE A 361 -23.20 10.25 -5.12
N VAL A 362 -22.19 9.38 -5.26
CA VAL A 362 -20.88 9.75 -5.78
C VAL A 362 -20.95 10.15 -7.26
N ARG A 363 -21.68 9.40 -8.09
CA ARG A 363 -21.83 9.70 -9.52
C ARG A 363 -22.50 11.05 -9.74
N GLU A 364 -23.57 11.35 -9.01
CA GLU A 364 -24.27 12.64 -9.09
C GLU A 364 -23.37 13.81 -8.69
N LEU A 365 -22.51 13.62 -7.67
CA LEU A 365 -21.53 14.61 -7.27
C LEU A 365 -20.46 14.85 -8.36
N LEU A 366 -19.84 13.78 -8.86
CA LEU A 366 -18.72 13.88 -9.80
C LEU A 366 -19.14 14.26 -11.22
N ALA A 367 -20.37 13.94 -11.63
CA ALA A 367 -20.93 14.29 -12.93
C ALA A 367 -21.78 15.57 -12.89
N ALA A 368 -21.72 16.33 -11.79
CA ALA A 368 -22.56 17.50 -11.59
C ALA A 368 -22.30 18.58 -12.65
N THR A 369 -23.36 19.05 -13.29
CA THR A 369 -23.34 20.17 -14.24
C THR A 369 -24.55 21.08 -14.04
N GLY A 370 -24.46 22.33 -14.45
CA GLY A 370 -25.56 23.30 -14.36
C GLY A 370 -25.33 24.39 -13.30
N THR A 371 -26.42 24.90 -12.74
CA THR A 371 -26.39 25.93 -11.69
C THR A 371 -26.54 25.29 -10.32
N VAL A 372 -26.10 25.95 -9.25
CA VAL A 372 -26.26 25.42 -7.89
C VAL A 372 -27.73 25.27 -7.48
N ILE A 373 -28.63 26.07 -8.06
CA ILE A 373 -30.06 25.95 -7.80
C ILE A 373 -30.65 24.75 -8.54
N GLY A 374 -30.26 24.52 -9.80
CA GLY A 374 -30.78 23.40 -10.61
C GLY A 374 -30.10 22.06 -10.33
N ASN A 375 -28.84 22.08 -9.88
CA ASN A 375 -28.06 20.90 -9.53
C ASN A 375 -27.09 21.23 -8.37
N PRO A 376 -27.57 21.16 -7.11
CA PRO A 376 -26.81 21.58 -5.94
C PRO A 376 -25.41 20.95 -5.76
N PRO A 377 -25.16 19.69 -6.16
CA PRO A 377 -23.81 19.11 -6.19
C PRO A 377 -22.72 19.96 -6.86
N VAL A 378 -23.09 20.82 -7.83
CA VAL A 378 -22.16 21.77 -8.47
C VAL A 378 -21.49 22.71 -7.45
N ALA A 379 -22.09 22.92 -6.28
CA ALA A 379 -21.50 23.71 -5.21
C ALA A 379 -20.12 23.19 -4.78
N TRP A 380 -19.87 21.88 -4.84
CA TRP A 380 -18.54 21.32 -4.56
C TRP A 380 -17.49 21.85 -5.55
N TYR A 381 -17.81 21.90 -6.84
CA TYR A 381 -16.94 22.46 -7.89
C TYR A 381 -16.76 23.99 -7.83
N LYS A 382 -17.69 24.71 -7.20
CA LYS A 382 -17.51 26.14 -6.86
C LYS A 382 -16.40 26.31 -5.82
N ARG A 383 -16.31 25.37 -4.88
CA ARG A 383 -15.35 25.39 -3.77
C ARG A 383 -13.99 24.79 -4.14
N VAL A 384 -13.98 23.56 -4.64
CA VAL A 384 -12.76 22.83 -5.01
C VAL A 384 -12.43 23.18 -6.45
N LYS A 385 -11.60 24.22 -6.62
CA LYS A 385 -11.45 24.87 -7.92
C LYS A 385 -10.44 24.17 -8.83
N GLU A 386 -9.32 23.78 -8.25
CA GLU A 386 -8.17 23.26 -8.98
C GLU A 386 -8.32 21.76 -9.24
N PRO A 387 -8.07 21.28 -10.47
CA PRO A 387 -8.13 19.84 -10.79
C PRO A 387 -7.30 18.98 -9.83
N LYS A 388 -6.14 19.46 -9.40
CA LYS A 388 -5.29 18.80 -8.41
C LYS A 388 -6.02 18.59 -7.08
N GLN A 389 -6.69 19.61 -6.55
CA GLN A 389 -7.46 19.48 -5.31
C GLN A 389 -8.66 18.54 -5.48
N GLN A 390 -9.29 18.55 -6.65
CA GLN A 390 -10.42 17.67 -6.95
C GLN A 390 -9.99 16.21 -6.93
N ILE A 391 -8.84 15.86 -7.53
CA ILE A 391 -8.38 14.45 -7.53
C ILE A 391 -7.98 14.02 -6.13
N GLU A 392 -7.31 14.89 -5.38
CA GLU A 392 -6.84 14.60 -4.03
C GLU A 392 -8.03 14.33 -3.10
N ASP A 393 -9.07 15.17 -3.18
CA ASP A 393 -10.30 14.98 -2.43
C ASP A 393 -11.03 13.70 -2.84
N VAL A 394 -11.18 13.45 -4.14
CA VAL A 394 -11.90 12.27 -4.65
C VAL A 394 -11.18 10.97 -4.30
N ALA A 395 -9.86 10.93 -4.49
CA ALA A 395 -9.05 9.77 -4.15
C ALA A 395 -9.11 9.50 -2.64
N GLN A 396 -9.01 10.53 -1.81
CA GLN A 396 -9.02 10.35 -0.36
C GLN A 396 -10.41 9.99 0.17
N LEU A 397 -11.46 10.68 -0.29
CA LEU A 397 -12.81 10.54 0.25
C LEU A 397 -13.52 9.29 -0.25
N PHE A 398 -13.35 8.93 -1.52
CA PHE A 398 -14.12 7.85 -2.16
C PHE A 398 -13.29 6.60 -2.44
N LEU A 399 -11.97 6.72 -2.61
CA LEU A 399 -11.09 5.56 -2.88
C LEU A 399 -10.27 5.16 -1.65
N GLY A 400 -10.23 5.98 -0.60
CA GLY A 400 -9.39 5.75 0.58
C GLY A 400 -7.89 5.85 0.29
N VAL A 401 -7.50 6.57 -0.77
CA VAL A 401 -6.11 6.68 -1.25
C VAL A 401 -5.61 8.10 -1.09
N ARG A 402 -4.40 8.28 -0.55
CA ARG A 402 -3.73 9.58 -0.47
C ARG A 402 -2.81 9.80 -1.67
N MET A 403 -3.30 10.49 -2.69
CA MET A 403 -2.54 10.72 -3.93
C MET A 403 -1.58 11.91 -3.86
N GLN A 404 -1.63 12.76 -2.83
CA GLN A 404 -0.87 14.01 -2.76
C GLN A 404 0.64 13.80 -2.92
N CYS A 405 1.21 12.74 -2.32
CA CYS A 405 2.64 12.47 -2.46
C CYS A 405 3.02 12.08 -3.89
N ALA A 406 2.08 11.48 -4.65
CA ALA A 406 2.27 11.11 -6.05
C ALA A 406 2.40 12.33 -6.99
N GLN A 407 2.05 13.54 -6.52
CA GLN A 407 2.10 14.77 -7.30
C GLN A 407 3.52 15.11 -7.77
N CYS A 408 4.51 14.96 -6.89
CA CYS A 408 5.89 15.41 -7.16
C CYS A 408 6.87 14.27 -7.47
N HIS A 409 6.53 13.05 -7.06
CA HIS A 409 7.31 11.82 -7.22
C HIS A 409 6.37 10.63 -7.02
N HIS A 410 6.73 9.40 -7.36
CA HIS A 410 5.83 8.26 -7.05
C HIS A 410 5.57 8.12 -5.55
N HIS A 411 4.39 7.63 -5.18
CA HIS A 411 3.98 7.53 -3.78
C HIS A 411 4.98 6.69 -2.99
N PRO A 412 5.54 7.21 -1.89
CA PRO A 412 6.61 6.54 -1.20
C PRO A 412 6.11 5.31 -0.47
N PHE A 413 4.82 5.15 -0.17
CA PHE A 413 4.31 4.05 0.65
C PHE A 413 3.24 3.19 -0.03
N GLU A 414 2.93 3.50 -1.28
CA GLU A 414 1.85 2.86 -2.03
C GLU A 414 2.29 2.64 -3.48
N ARG A 415 1.45 1.94 -4.25
CA ARG A 415 1.74 1.56 -5.64
C ARG A 415 1.56 2.69 -6.66
N TRP A 416 1.09 3.86 -6.24
CA TRP A 416 0.67 4.93 -7.14
C TRP A 416 1.86 5.73 -7.67
N SER A 417 1.93 5.87 -8.99
CA SER A 417 2.95 6.64 -9.69
C SER A 417 2.52 8.10 -9.90
N GLN A 418 3.47 8.92 -10.34
CA GLN A 418 3.21 10.29 -10.74
C GLN A 418 2.35 10.34 -12.01
N ASP A 419 2.56 9.39 -12.92
CA ASP A 419 1.72 9.21 -14.10
C ASP A 419 0.26 8.91 -13.72
N ASP A 420 0.04 8.05 -12.71
CA ASP A 420 -1.33 7.77 -12.20
C ASP A 420 -1.98 9.06 -11.66
N TYR A 421 -1.22 9.87 -10.91
CA TYR A 421 -1.70 11.15 -10.38
C TYR A 421 -2.14 12.10 -11.49
N TYR A 422 -1.30 12.30 -12.50
CA TYR A 422 -1.59 13.24 -13.58
C TYR A 422 -2.62 12.71 -14.57
N SER A 423 -2.68 11.39 -14.80
CA SER A 423 -3.71 10.75 -15.61
C SER A 423 -5.09 10.92 -14.98
N LEU A 424 -5.22 10.75 -13.67
CA LEU A 424 -6.46 11.05 -12.94
C LEU A 424 -6.76 12.55 -12.93
N THR A 425 -5.74 13.40 -12.82
CA THR A 425 -5.90 14.87 -12.90
C THR A 425 -6.47 15.31 -14.25
N ALA A 426 -6.12 14.62 -15.34
CA ALA A 426 -6.63 14.94 -16.67
C ALA A 426 -8.17 14.84 -16.76
N PHE A 427 -8.82 13.95 -16.01
CA PHE A 427 -10.28 13.83 -15.97
C PHE A 427 -10.96 15.14 -15.53
N PHE A 428 -10.34 15.84 -14.59
CA PHE A 428 -10.85 17.08 -14.02
C PHE A 428 -10.39 18.34 -14.77
N SER A 429 -9.42 18.22 -15.67
CA SER A 429 -8.89 19.35 -16.44
C SER A 429 -9.91 19.99 -17.38
N GLN A 430 -10.97 19.25 -17.75
CA GLN A 430 -12.03 19.71 -18.65
C GLN A 430 -13.22 20.36 -17.93
N VAL A 431 -13.18 20.47 -16.60
CA VAL A 431 -14.26 21.10 -15.83
C VAL A 431 -14.23 22.61 -16.04
N GLY A 432 -15.16 23.10 -16.86
CA GLY A 432 -15.34 24.53 -17.12
C GLY A 432 -16.23 25.22 -16.08
N ARG A 433 -15.95 26.50 -15.81
CA ARG A 433 -16.82 27.37 -15.00
C ARG A 433 -17.25 28.55 -15.86
N LYS A 434 -18.56 28.78 -15.94
CA LYS A 434 -19.10 29.98 -16.59
C LYS A 434 -19.18 31.10 -15.55
N PRO A 435 -18.65 32.30 -15.81
CA PRO A 435 -18.89 33.45 -14.95
C PRO A 435 -20.40 33.65 -14.83
N SER A 436 -20.90 33.81 -13.61
CA SER A 436 -22.20 34.44 -13.40
C SER A 436 -22.02 35.91 -13.78
N GLY A 437 -22.74 36.34 -14.82
CA GLY A 437 -22.78 37.74 -15.25
C GLY A 437 -23.39 38.66 -14.21
#